data_AF-A0A972F6W0-F1
#
_entry.id   AF-A0A972F6W0-F1
#
_cell.length_a   1.000
_cell.length_b   1.000
_cell.length_c   1.000
_cell.angle_alpha   90.00
_cell.angle_beta   90.00
_cell.angle_gamma   90.00
#
_symmetry.space_group_name_H-M   'P 1'
#
loop_
_entity.id
_entity.type
_entity.pdbx_description
1 polymer ?
#
loop_
_entity_poly.entity_id
_entity_poly.type
_entity_poly.pdbx_seq_one_letter_code
_entity_poly.pdbx_strand_id
1 'polypeptide(L)'
;MEDKRGSWGSNFGFLMAAIGSAVGLGNIWGFPYKMGKGGGFAFLLIYILCVIFIGFGVMLGELALGRKTGSSAVGTYAYFSKNHKWIGYLGVISAFVIVAFYSVLGGLVMRYMVGFMLQLLGLDGFSGQGLGFFGSFLFDYGGMLFFFALFVYMNVAIVSGGIEEGIEKFTVYGMPALFFLLIFVAVYVTFQPGAIEGYKYMFKPNFDVFKEPGGFFNVLKLAAGQM
;
A
#
# COMPACT_ATOMS: atom_id res chain seq x y z
N MET A 1 2.10 26.44 27.93
CA MET A 1 1.62 25.04 27.89
C MET A 1 2.33 24.42 26.71
N GLU A 2 3.38 23.64 26.97
CA GLU A 2 4.10 22.88 25.93
C GLU A 2 3.12 21.99 25.17
N ASP A 3 3.28 21.93 23.85
CA ASP A 3 2.44 21.18 22.93
C ASP A 3 2.33 19.72 23.36
N LYS A 4 1.17 19.32 23.91
CA LYS A 4 0.83 17.91 24.20
C LYS A 4 0.65 17.06 22.93
N ARG A 5 0.87 17.64 21.75
CA ARG A 5 0.68 16.99 20.45
C ARG A 5 2.04 16.73 19.84
N GLY A 6 2.32 15.47 19.51
CA GLY A 6 3.54 15.10 18.81
C GLY A 6 3.72 15.91 17.53
N SER A 7 4.94 16.34 17.29
CA SER A 7 5.39 16.99 16.06
C SER A 7 6.36 16.08 15.31
N TRP A 8 6.70 16.45 14.09
CA TRP A 8 7.75 15.77 13.33
C TRP A 8 9.11 16.27 13.78
N GLY A 9 10.06 15.36 13.99
CA GLY A 9 11.45 15.70 14.30
C GLY A 9 12.17 16.31 13.10
N SER A 10 11.73 16.01 11.87
CA SER A 10 12.34 16.56 10.65
C SER A 10 11.38 16.65 9.45
N ASN A 11 11.68 17.55 8.51
CA ASN A 11 10.98 17.62 7.21
C ASN A 11 11.17 16.33 6.40
N PHE A 12 12.34 15.70 6.52
CA PHE A 12 12.64 14.44 5.85
C PHE A 12 11.77 13.31 6.42
N GLY A 13 11.63 13.25 7.75
CA GLY A 13 10.76 12.30 8.43
C GLY A 13 9.29 12.44 8.05
N PHE A 14 8.78 13.68 8.00
CA PHE A 14 7.44 13.95 7.47
C PHE A 14 7.28 13.43 6.04
N LEU A 15 8.25 13.71 5.16
CA LEU A 15 8.20 13.25 3.77
C LEU A 15 8.25 11.72 3.67
N MET A 16 9.14 11.06 4.42
CA MET A 16 9.25 9.60 4.44
C MET A 16 7.97 8.95 4.98
N ALA A 17 7.35 9.53 6.00
CA ALA A 17 6.08 9.05 6.51
C ALA A 17 4.93 9.22 5.50
N ALA A 18 4.87 10.36 4.80
CA ALA A 18 3.90 10.59 3.74
C ALA A 18 4.07 9.61 2.57
N ILE A 19 5.31 9.39 2.12
CA ILE A 19 5.62 8.40 1.08
C ILE A 19 5.30 6.98 1.57
N GLY A 20 5.65 6.64 2.82
CA GLY A 20 5.34 5.34 3.42
C GLY A 20 3.86 5.07 3.60
N SER A 21 3.04 6.10 3.80
CA SER A 21 1.59 5.97 3.78
C SER A 21 1.03 5.68 2.38
N ALA A 22 1.72 6.10 1.32
CA ALA A 22 1.28 5.94 -0.06
C ALA A 22 1.83 4.67 -0.73
N VAL A 23 3.05 4.25 -0.37
CA VAL A 23 3.73 3.09 -0.94
C VAL A 23 3.52 1.88 -0.04
N GLY A 24 2.84 0.84 -0.55
CA GLY A 24 2.62 -0.38 0.22
C GLY A 24 2.18 -1.58 -0.61
N LEU A 25 1.47 -2.50 0.04
CA LEU A 25 0.95 -3.73 -0.60
C LEU A 25 0.06 -3.42 -1.81
N GLY A 26 -0.65 -2.29 -1.82
CA GLY A 26 -1.43 -1.83 -2.96
C GLY A 26 -0.60 -1.70 -4.25
N ASN A 27 0.66 -1.27 -4.17
CA ASN A 27 1.54 -1.08 -5.32
C ASN A 27 2.24 -2.39 -5.74
N ILE A 28 2.56 -3.26 -4.78
CA ILE A 28 3.33 -4.48 -5.07
C ILE A 28 2.42 -5.65 -5.46
N TRP A 29 1.27 -5.78 -4.80
CA TRP A 29 0.31 -6.86 -5.04
C TRP A 29 -0.91 -6.39 -5.83
N GLY A 30 -1.53 -5.29 -5.41
CA GLY A 30 -2.79 -4.81 -6.01
C GLY A 30 -2.62 -4.30 -7.44
N PHE A 31 -1.57 -3.50 -7.69
CA PHE A 31 -1.34 -2.86 -8.98
C PHE A 31 -1.10 -3.88 -10.11
N PRO A 32 -0.16 -4.85 -10.00
CA PRO A 32 0.06 -5.80 -11.09
C PRO A 32 -1.17 -6.66 -11.36
N TYR A 33 -1.92 -7.05 -10.33
CA TYR A 33 -3.17 -7.79 -10.49
C TYR A 33 -4.22 -6.99 -11.27
N LYS A 34 -4.47 -5.73 -10.89
CA LYS A 34 -5.44 -4.87 -11.59
C LYS A 34 -4.98 -4.51 -12.99
N MET A 35 -3.68 -4.28 -13.19
CA MET A 35 -3.10 -4.03 -14.51
C MET A 35 -3.26 -5.24 -15.44
N GLY A 36 -2.97 -6.43 -14.94
CA GLY A 36 -3.19 -7.70 -15.65
C GLY A 36 -4.66 -7.89 -16.06
N LYS A 37 -5.58 -7.58 -15.13
CA LYS A 37 -7.02 -7.67 -15.38
C LYS A 37 -7.55 -6.55 -16.30
N GLY A 38 -6.91 -5.38 -16.29
CA GLY A 38 -7.32 -4.18 -17.00
C GLY A 38 -6.73 -4.02 -18.41
N GLY A 39 -6.13 -5.07 -18.97
CA GLY A 39 -5.58 -5.05 -20.33
C GLY A 39 -4.20 -4.40 -20.46
N GLY A 40 -3.39 -4.41 -19.40
CA GLY A 40 -1.98 -3.98 -19.45
C GLY A 40 -1.84 -2.48 -19.72
N PHE A 41 -1.35 -2.13 -20.92
CA PHE A 41 -1.07 -0.75 -21.32
C PHE A 41 -2.27 0.19 -21.18
N ALA A 42 -3.47 -0.25 -21.60
CA ALA A 42 -4.68 0.57 -21.50
C ALA A 42 -4.97 0.99 -20.05
N PHE A 43 -4.86 0.06 -19.11
CA PHE A 43 -4.99 0.34 -17.68
C PHE A 43 -3.91 1.31 -17.20
N LEU A 44 -2.64 1.06 -17.55
CA LEU A 44 -1.51 1.89 -17.11
C LEU A 44 -1.68 3.35 -17.56
N LEU A 45 -2.10 3.56 -18.80
CA LEU A 45 -2.34 4.90 -19.34
C LEU A 45 -3.45 5.63 -18.57
N ILE A 46 -4.60 4.99 -18.39
CA ILE A 46 -5.74 5.58 -17.66
C ILE A 46 -5.36 5.84 -16.20
N TYR A 47 -4.65 4.91 -15.55
CA TYR A 47 -4.15 5.08 -14.19
C TYR A 47 -3.27 6.32 -14.05
N ILE A 48 -2.28 6.50 -14.94
CA ILE A 48 -1.39 7.68 -14.91
C ILE A 48 -2.18 8.98 -15.06
N LEU A 49 -3.14 9.03 -15.99
CA LEU A 49 -4.00 10.20 -16.17
C LEU A 49 -4.80 10.49 -14.90
N CYS A 50 -5.41 9.48 -14.30
CA CYS A 50 -6.14 9.64 -13.05
C CYS A 50 -5.21 10.16 -11.92
N VAL A 51 -3.99 9.62 -11.79
CA VAL A 51 -3.05 10.05 -10.74
C VAL A 51 -2.69 11.53 -10.89
N ILE A 52 -2.41 11.97 -12.13
CA ILE A 52 -2.03 13.36 -12.42
C ILE A 52 -3.21 14.32 -12.18
N PHE A 53 -4.40 13.99 -12.70
CA PHE A 53 -5.53 14.92 -12.69
C PHE A 53 -6.38 14.88 -11.42
N ILE A 54 -6.46 13.73 -10.75
CA ILE A 54 -7.30 13.51 -9.58
C ILE A 54 -6.41 13.33 -8.34
N GLY A 55 -5.52 12.34 -8.36
CA GLY A 55 -4.71 11.98 -7.19
C GLY A 55 -3.88 13.15 -6.65
N PHE A 56 -3.16 13.85 -7.53
CA PHE A 56 -2.34 14.99 -7.16
C PHE A 56 -3.16 16.14 -6.55
N GLY A 57 -4.31 16.46 -7.15
CA GLY A 57 -5.20 17.52 -6.66
C GLY A 57 -5.78 17.20 -5.28
N VAL A 58 -6.24 15.97 -5.08
CA VAL A 58 -6.78 15.49 -3.79
C VAL A 58 -5.69 15.52 -2.72
N MET A 59 -4.50 14.98 -2.99
CA MET A 59 -3.37 14.95 -2.06
C MET A 59 -2.97 16.36 -1.60
N LEU A 60 -2.85 17.31 -2.54
CA LEU A 60 -2.54 18.70 -2.18
C LEU A 60 -3.65 19.32 -1.33
N GLY A 61 -4.92 19.03 -1.66
CA GLY A 61 -6.07 19.49 -0.89
C GLY A 61 -6.03 18.99 0.56
N GLU A 62 -5.81 17.70 0.76
CA GLU A 62 -5.75 17.09 2.09
C GLU A 62 -4.58 17.64 2.91
N LEU A 63 -3.40 17.79 2.30
CA LEU A 63 -2.23 18.38 2.96
C LEU A 63 -2.47 19.85 3.34
N ALA A 64 -3.07 20.65 2.46
CA ALA A 64 -3.37 22.05 2.72
C ALA A 64 -4.39 22.21 3.86
N LEU A 65 -5.45 21.40 3.85
CA LEU A 65 -6.47 21.39 4.90
C LEU A 65 -5.87 21.01 6.25
N GLY A 66 -5.11 19.91 6.31
CA GLY A 66 -4.46 19.44 7.54
C GLY A 66 -3.45 20.44 8.10
N ARG A 67 -2.66 21.08 7.24
CA ARG A 67 -1.68 22.11 7.67
C ARG A 67 -2.35 23.38 8.19
N LYS A 68 -3.48 23.79 7.60
CA LYS A 68 -4.22 24.99 8.02
C LYS A 68 -4.94 24.80 9.35
N THR A 69 -5.54 23.64 9.58
CA THR A 69 -6.34 23.38 10.80
C THR A 69 -5.50 22.80 11.93
N GLY A 70 -4.36 22.18 11.63
CA GLY A 70 -3.54 21.46 12.59
C GLY A 70 -4.37 20.49 13.42
N SER A 71 -5.34 19.78 12.83
CA SER A 71 -6.37 18.97 13.52
C SER A 71 -6.48 17.57 12.92
N SER A 72 -7.17 16.64 13.59
CA SER A 72 -7.45 15.30 13.03
C SER A 72 -8.43 15.39 11.84
N ALA A 73 -8.60 14.32 11.04
CA ALA A 73 -9.50 14.34 9.88
C ALA A 73 -10.91 14.88 10.21
N VAL A 74 -11.54 14.36 11.26
CA VAL A 74 -12.86 14.85 11.74
C VAL A 74 -12.78 16.31 12.22
N GLY A 75 -11.72 16.66 12.95
CA GLY A 75 -11.49 18.03 13.46
C GLY A 75 -11.30 19.05 12.34
N THR A 76 -10.63 18.67 11.25
CA THR A 76 -10.38 19.51 10.08
C THR A 76 -11.67 19.88 9.37
N TYR A 77 -12.56 18.91 9.10
CA TYR A 77 -13.86 19.23 8.50
C TYR A 77 -14.78 19.99 9.47
N ALA A 78 -14.69 19.69 10.77
CA ALA A 78 -15.41 20.43 11.81
C ALA A 78 -15.03 21.91 11.88
N TYR A 79 -13.75 22.23 11.64
CA TYR A 79 -13.22 23.60 11.69
C TYR A 79 -13.87 24.51 10.65
N PHE A 80 -14.05 24.02 9.41
CA PHE A 80 -14.65 24.81 8.34
C PHE A 80 -16.17 24.82 8.38
N SER A 81 -16.81 23.72 8.79
CA SER A 81 -18.26 23.68 8.93
C SER A 81 -18.71 22.53 9.81
N LYS A 82 -19.50 22.83 10.85
CA LYS A 82 -20.11 21.81 11.72
C LYS A 82 -20.99 20.82 10.94
N ASN A 83 -21.54 21.21 9.80
CA ASN A 83 -22.39 20.36 8.95
C ASN A 83 -21.58 19.36 8.11
N HIS A 84 -20.26 19.53 7.97
CA HIS A 84 -19.41 18.68 7.13
C HIS A 84 -18.59 17.66 7.93
N LYS A 85 -18.81 17.56 9.26
CA LYS A 85 -18.11 16.61 10.14
C LYS A 85 -18.23 15.15 9.69
N TRP A 86 -19.36 14.78 9.08
CA TRP A 86 -19.62 13.41 8.62
C TRP A 86 -18.60 12.94 7.58
N ILE A 87 -18.05 13.85 6.76
CA ILE A 87 -17.00 13.53 5.78
C ILE A 87 -15.75 13.00 6.48
N GLY A 88 -15.33 13.66 7.58
CA GLY A 88 -14.20 13.19 8.38
C GLY A 88 -14.45 11.83 9.03
N TYR A 89 -15.68 11.56 9.46
CA TYR A 89 -16.04 10.24 10.00
C TYR A 89 -16.00 9.15 8.93
N LEU A 90 -16.45 9.44 7.71
CA LEU A 90 -16.30 8.49 6.59
C LEU A 90 -14.84 8.14 6.34
N GLY A 91 -13.94 9.14 6.34
CA GLY A 91 -12.49 8.88 6.20
C GLY A 91 -11.94 7.95 7.29
N VAL A 92 -12.34 8.15 8.56
CA VAL A 92 -11.92 7.29 9.67
C VAL A 92 -12.48 5.87 9.53
N ILE A 93 -13.76 5.73 9.17
CA ILE A 93 -14.40 4.42 8.96
C ILE A 93 -13.72 3.69 7.79
N SER A 94 -13.45 4.39 6.69
CA SER A 94 -12.71 3.83 5.55
C SER A 94 -11.33 3.34 5.96
N ALA A 95 -10.55 4.14 6.68
CA ALA A 95 -9.23 3.74 7.18
C ALA A 95 -9.32 2.51 8.10
N PHE A 96 -10.32 2.44 8.97
CA PHE A 96 -10.54 1.30 9.86
C PHE A 96 -10.82 0.00 9.09
N VAL A 97 -11.73 0.05 8.10
CA VAL A 97 -12.04 -1.11 7.24
C VAL A 97 -10.82 -1.53 6.43
N ILE A 98 -10.03 -0.57 5.94
CA ILE A 98 -8.80 -0.85 5.19
C ILE A 98 -7.79 -1.60 6.06
N VAL A 99 -7.53 -1.10 7.27
CA VAL A 99 -6.60 -1.73 8.22
C VAL A 99 -7.03 -3.16 8.56
N ALA A 100 -8.33 -3.43 8.68
CA ALA A 100 -8.83 -4.77 8.99
C ALA A 100 -8.38 -5.83 7.96
N PHE A 101 -8.57 -5.57 6.66
CA PHE A 101 -8.13 -6.53 5.63
C PHE A 101 -6.63 -6.45 5.32
N TYR A 102 -6.02 -5.25 5.42
CA TYR A 102 -4.57 -5.10 5.26
C TYR A 102 -3.80 -5.87 6.32
N SER A 103 -4.35 -6.00 7.53
CA SER A 103 -3.71 -6.77 8.59
C SER A 103 -3.66 -8.26 8.28
N VAL A 104 -4.64 -8.79 7.55
CA VAL A 104 -4.62 -10.18 7.06
C VAL A 104 -3.53 -10.36 6.01
N LEU A 105 -3.45 -9.44 5.03
CA LEU A 105 -2.39 -9.47 4.02
C LEU A 105 -1.00 -9.29 4.63
N GLY A 106 -0.87 -8.42 5.63
CA GLY A 106 0.35 -8.23 6.40
C GLY A 106 0.79 -9.51 7.11
N GLY A 107 -0.17 -10.24 7.73
CA GLY A 107 0.08 -11.56 8.29
C GLY A 107 0.59 -12.57 7.27
N LEU A 108 -0.02 -12.61 6.07
CA LEU A 108 0.49 -13.45 4.97
C LEU A 108 1.95 -13.11 4.65
N VAL A 109 2.26 -11.83 4.44
CA VAL A 109 3.62 -11.38 4.12
C VAL A 109 4.61 -11.77 5.21
N MET A 110 4.26 -11.63 6.49
CA MET A 110 5.11 -12.05 7.59
C MET A 110 5.34 -13.56 7.63
N ARG A 111 4.31 -14.38 7.32
CA ARG A 111 4.50 -15.83 7.21
C ARG A 111 5.49 -16.20 6.11
N TYR A 112 5.40 -15.53 4.96
CA TYR A 112 6.35 -15.72 3.87
C TYR A 112 7.76 -15.27 4.24
N MET A 113 7.89 -14.11 4.93
CA MET A 113 9.17 -13.63 5.45
C MET A 113 9.82 -14.68 6.36
N VAL A 114 9.09 -15.24 7.32
CA VAL A 114 9.59 -16.31 8.18
C VAL A 114 9.98 -17.55 7.38
N GLY A 115 9.19 -17.92 6.36
CA GLY A 115 9.50 -19.05 5.50
C GLY A 115 10.84 -18.88 4.76
N PHE A 116 11.06 -17.73 4.13
CA PHE A 116 12.33 -17.44 3.45
C PHE A 116 13.51 -17.33 4.43
N MET A 117 13.31 -16.77 5.63
CA MET A 117 14.34 -16.71 6.65
C MET A 117 14.76 -18.11 7.13
N LEU A 118 13.80 -19.02 7.34
CA LEU A 118 14.10 -20.41 7.72
C LEU A 118 14.85 -21.15 6.61
N GLN A 119 14.48 -20.95 5.35
CA GLN A 119 15.21 -21.52 4.21
C GLN A 119 16.65 -21.03 4.12
N LEU A 120 16.90 -19.75 4.42
CA LEU A 120 18.26 -19.21 4.46
C LEU A 120 19.13 -19.90 5.52
N LEU A 121 18.51 -20.41 6.59
CA LEU A 121 19.16 -21.20 7.65
C LEU A 121 19.22 -22.71 7.34
N GLY A 122 18.80 -23.14 6.14
CA GLY A 122 18.76 -24.55 5.75
C GLY A 122 17.59 -25.34 6.36
N LEU A 123 16.62 -24.66 6.98
CA LEU A 123 15.42 -25.28 7.55
C LEU A 123 14.26 -25.20 6.56
N ASP A 124 13.31 -26.14 6.68
CA ASP A 124 12.10 -26.11 5.88
C ASP A 124 11.11 -25.03 6.37
N GLY A 125 11.20 -23.85 5.77
CA GLY A 125 10.32 -22.72 6.08
C GLY A 125 8.89 -22.81 5.53
N PHE A 126 8.62 -23.79 4.66
CA PHE A 126 7.34 -23.94 3.96
C PHE A 126 6.69 -25.31 4.18
N SER A 127 7.17 -26.06 5.18
CA SER A 127 6.57 -27.33 5.64
C SER A 127 6.37 -28.34 4.50
N GLY A 128 7.31 -28.40 3.57
CA GLY A 128 7.33 -29.34 2.45
C GLY A 128 6.35 -29.02 1.33
N GLN A 129 5.64 -27.89 1.41
CA GLN A 129 4.51 -27.58 0.52
C GLN A 129 4.93 -26.93 -0.81
N GLY A 130 6.17 -26.42 -0.90
CA GLY A 130 6.70 -25.78 -2.11
C GLY A 130 5.73 -24.75 -2.70
N LEU A 131 5.37 -24.92 -3.98
CA LEU A 131 4.43 -24.03 -4.70
C LEU A 131 2.98 -24.12 -4.19
N GLY A 132 2.60 -25.20 -3.50
CA GLY A 132 1.27 -25.38 -2.91
C GLY A 132 1.06 -24.63 -1.59
N PHE A 133 2.13 -24.07 -1.02
CA PHE A 133 2.12 -23.46 0.31
C PHE A 133 1.07 -22.36 0.47
N PHE A 134 0.86 -21.52 -0.55
CA PHE A 134 -0.16 -20.48 -0.46
C PHE A 134 -1.54 -21.10 -0.22
N GLY A 135 -1.92 -22.07 -1.06
CA GLY A 135 -3.22 -22.73 -0.99
C GLY A 135 -3.43 -23.44 0.34
N SER A 136 -2.41 -24.12 0.86
CA SER A 136 -2.52 -24.77 2.17
C SER A 136 -2.60 -23.79 3.33
N PHE A 137 -1.84 -22.71 3.28
CA PHE A 137 -1.81 -21.71 4.36
C PHE A 137 -3.13 -20.94 4.46
N LEU A 138 -3.84 -20.76 3.34
CA LEU A 138 -5.20 -20.21 3.35
C LEU A 138 -6.19 -20.99 4.23
N PHE A 139 -5.95 -22.28 4.45
CA PHE A 139 -6.79 -23.14 5.29
C PHE A 139 -6.18 -23.46 6.66
N ASP A 140 -4.97 -22.97 6.94
CA ASP A 140 -4.36 -23.03 8.27
C ASP A 140 -4.85 -21.84 9.12
N TYR A 141 -6.04 -21.98 9.68
CA TYR A 141 -6.68 -20.93 10.49
C TYR A 141 -5.82 -20.51 11.71
N GLY A 142 -5.12 -21.46 12.32
CA GLY A 142 -4.25 -21.20 13.47
C GLY A 142 -3.07 -20.33 13.08
N GLY A 143 -2.36 -20.71 12.02
CA GLY A 143 -1.26 -19.92 11.48
C GLY A 143 -1.71 -18.54 10.99
N MET A 144 -2.81 -18.47 10.23
CA MET A 144 -3.34 -17.19 9.76
C MET A 144 -3.68 -16.22 10.90
N LEU A 145 -4.37 -16.71 11.94
CA LEU A 145 -4.74 -15.87 13.09
C LEU A 145 -3.50 -15.42 13.87
N PHE A 146 -2.52 -16.30 14.04
CA PHE A 146 -1.26 -15.97 14.72
C PHE A 146 -0.50 -14.85 13.98
N PHE A 147 -0.28 -15.01 12.67
CA PHE A 147 0.45 -14.00 11.89
C PHE A 147 -0.34 -12.70 11.74
N PHE A 148 -1.68 -12.77 11.65
CA PHE A 148 -2.53 -11.58 11.72
C PHE A 148 -2.33 -10.83 13.06
N ALA A 149 -2.45 -11.53 14.19
CA ALA A 149 -2.32 -10.92 15.52
C ALA A 149 -0.93 -10.34 15.74
N LEU A 150 0.11 -11.04 15.28
CA LEU A 150 1.49 -10.56 15.31
C LEU A 150 1.66 -9.28 14.47
N PHE A 151 1.03 -9.20 13.29
CA PHE A 151 1.16 -8.03 12.41
C PHE A 151 0.49 -6.82 13.06
N VAL A 152 -0.72 -7.02 13.59
CA VAL A 152 -1.45 -5.98 14.33
C VAL A 152 -0.64 -5.50 15.53
N TYR A 153 -0.08 -6.43 16.32
CA TYR A 153 0.74 -6.11 17.47
C TYR A 153 1.95 -5.24 17.10
N MET A 154 2.68 -5.59 16.04
CA MET A 154 3.83 -4.79 15.56
C MET A 154 3.40 -3.38 15.13
N ASN A 155 2.27 -3.24 14.42
CA ASN A 155 1.76 -1.93 14.04
C ASN A 155 1.36 -1.10 15.26
N VAL A 156 0.66 -1.70 16.23
CA VAL A 156 0.29 -1.04 17.48
C VAL A 156 1.53 -0.61 18.26
N ALA A 157 2.56 -1.44 18.33
CA ALA A 157 3.83 -1.09 18.99
C ALA A 157 4.48 0.15 18.37
N ILE A 158 4.56 0.24 17.03
CA ILE A 158 5.11 1.40 16.33
C ILE A 158 4.26 2.65 16.58
N VAL A 159 2.94 2.55 16.44
CA VAL A 159 2.01 3.68 16.62
C VAL A 159 1.99 4.17 18.07
N SER A 160 2.13 3.26 19.04
CA SER A 160 2.18 3.61 20.46
C SER A 160 3.44 4.39 20.85
N GLY A 161 4.51 4.28 20.06
CA GLY A 161 5.71 5.12 20.17
C GLY A 161 5.48 6.58 19.75
N GLY A 162 4.33 6.93 19.18
CA GLY A 162 4.03 8.29 18.73
C GLY A 162 4.65 8.65 17.39
N ILE A 163 4.60 9.94 17.05
CA ILE A 163 4.98 10.43 15.71
C ILE A 163 6.50 10.37 15.51
N GLU A 164 7.26 11.03 16.38
CA GLU A 164 8.72 11.12 16.25
C GLU A 164 9.42 9.80 16.60
N GLU A 165 9.13 9.24 17.78
CA GLU A 165 9.80 8.06 18.32
C GLU A 165 9.33 6.73 17.70
N GLY A 166 8.14 6.70 17.10
CA GLY A 166 7.57 5.52 16.46
C GLY A 166 7.59 5.60 14.94
N ILE A 167 6.67 6.39 14.38
CA ILE A 167 6.38 6.43 12.94
C ILE A 167 7.58 6.98 12.14
N GLU A 168 8.12 8.13 12.55
CA GLU A 168 9.25 8.77 11.86
C GLU A 168 10.50 7.88 11.90
N LYS A 169 10.89 7.39 13.09
CA LYS A 169 12.04 6.47 13.19
C LYS A 169 11.91 5.26 12.29
N PHE A 170 10.74 4.61 12.24
CA PHE A 170 10.56 3.45 11.37
C PHE A 170 10.63 3.81 9.88
N THR A 171 9.94 4.88 9.48
CA THR A 171 9.80 5.25 8.05
C THR A 171 11.07 5.84 7.45
N VAL A 172 11.87 6.57 8.23
CA VAL A 172 13.16 7.14 7.80
C VAL A 172 14.15 6.07 7.32
N TYR A 173 14.14 4.89 7.94
CA TYR A 173 14.98 3.76 7.49
C TYR A 173 14.23 2.80 6.56
N GLY A 174 12.97 2.49 6.89
CA GLY A 174 12.17 1.52 6.15
C GLY A 174 11.91 1.93 4.70
N MET A 175 11.64 3.21 4.44
CA MET A 175 11.32 3.68 3.09
C MET A 175 12.52 3.66 2.13
N PRO A 176 13.70 4.19 2.49
CA PRO A 176 14.87 4.03 1.65
C PRO A 176 15.26 2.56 1.44
N ALA A 177 15.19 1.72 2.49
CA ALA A 177 15.49 0.30 2.36
C ALA A 177 14.57 -0.40 1.35
N LEU A 178 13.26 -0.15 1.43
CA LEU A 178 12.29 -0.66 0.47
C LEU A 178 12.58 -0.17 -0.95
N PHE A 179 12.91 1.11 -1.12
CA PHE A 179 13.23 1.69 -2.43
C PHE A 179 14.42 0.98 -3.10
N PHE A 180 15.53 0.81 -2.37
CA PHE A 180 16.70 0.12 -2.91
C PHE A 180 16.45 -1.36 -3.18
N LEU A 181 15.68 -2.03 -2.31
CA LEU A 181 15.26 -3.42 -2.53
C LEU A 181 14.44 -3.55 -3.82
N LEU A 182 13.52 -2.63 -4.08
CA LEU A 182 12.71 -2.64 -5.30
C LEU A 182 13.55 -2.40 -6.56
N ILE A 183 14.54 -1.50 -6.50
CA ILE A 183 15.49 -1.32 -7.61
C ILE A 183 16.26 -2.61 -7.87
N PHE A 184 16.78 -3.24 -6.81
CA PHE A 184 17.51 -4.49 -6.93
C PHE A 184 16.66 -5.58 -7.59
N VAL A 185 15.42 -5.76 -7.14
CA VAL A 185 14.48 -6.73 -7.74
C VAL A 185 14.15 -6.36 -9.18
N ALA A 186 13.90 -5.09 -9.49
CA ALA A 186 13.62 -4.65 -10.85
C ALA A 186 14.77 -4.97 -11.80
N VAL A 187 16.01 -4.66 -11.40
CA VAL A 187 17.21 -5.00 -12.17
C VAL A 187 17.34 -6.51 -12.32
N TYR A 188 17.20 -7.28 -11.24
CA TYR A 188 17.27 -8.74 -11.29
C TYR A 188 16.25 -9.35 -12.26
N VAL A 189 15.01 -8.86 -12.24
CA VAL A 189 13.92 -9.33 -13.13
C VAL A 189 14.21 -9.04 -14.60
N THR A 190 14.93 -7.96 -14.94
CA THR A 190 15.29 -7.69 -16.35
C THR A 190 16.13 -8.79 -17.00
N PHE A 191 16.90 -9.53 -16.19
CA PHE A 191 17.76 -10.62 -16.65
C PHE A 191 17.08 -11.99 -16.61
N GLN A 192 15.82 -12.07 -16.17
CA GLN A 192 15.09 -13.34 -16.12
C GLN A 192 14.47 -13.70 -17.48
N PRO A 193 14.37 -15.01 -17.81
CA PRO A 193 13.66 -15.46 -19.00
C PRO A 193 12.21 -14.94 -19.02
N GLY A 194 11.79 -14.38 -20.17
CA GLY A 194 10.43 -13.85 -20.35
C GLY A 194 10.23 -12.38 -19.94
N ALA A 195 11.25 -11.70 -19.41
CA ALA A 195 11.17 -10.29 -19.02
C ALA A 195 10.70 -9.37 -20.17
N ILE A 196 11.21 -9.60 -21.39
CA ILE A 196 10.85 -8.84 -22.59
C ILE A 196 9.34 -8.93 -22.89
N GLU A 197 8.73 -10.10 -22.72
CA GLU A 197 7.29 -10.26 -22.96
C GLU A 197 6.47 -9.54 -21.89
N GLY A 198 6.93 -9.56 -20.63
CA GLY A 198 6.34 -8.74 -19.57
C GLY A 198 6.37 -7.24 -19.90
N TYR A 199 7.50 -6.73 -20.37
CA TYR A 199 7.61 -5.32 -20.78
C TYR A 199 6.75 -4.98 -22.00
N LYS A 200 6.66 -5.88 -22.99
CA LYS A 200 5.74 -5.71 -24.11
C LYS A 200 4.29 -5.63 -23.63
N TYR A 201 3.89 -6.52 -22.73
CA TYR A 201 2.54 -6.48 -22.16
C TYR A 201 2.25 -5.15 -21.43
N MET A 202 3.24 -4.62 -20.71
CA MET A 202 3.07 -3.39 -19.95
C MET A 202 3.09 -2.12 -20.81
N PHE A 203 3.98 -2.04 -21.79
CA PHE A 203 4.30 -0.79 -22.49
C PHE A 203 3.93 -0.75 -23.97
N LYS A 204 3.66 -1.90 -24.61
CA LYS A 204 3.19 -1.90 -26.00
C LYS A 204 1.76 -1.38 -26.03
N PRO A 205 1.44 -0.36 -26.84
CA PRO A 205 0.07 0.12 -26.98
C PRO A 205 -0.88 -1.02 -27.40
N ASN A 206 -1.80 -1.37 -26.51
CA ASN A 206 -2.88 -2.31 -26.75
C ASN A 206 -4.16 -1.76 -26.11
N PHE A 207 -5.21 -1.62 -26.93
CA PHE A 207 -6.52 -1.10 -26.54
C PHE A 207 -7.65 -2.08 -26.87
N ASP A 208 -7.33 -3.35 -27.11
CA ASP A 208 -8.31 -4.38 -27.46
C ASP A 208 -9.37 -4.55 -26.37
N VAL A 209 -8.99 -4.33 -25.10
CA VAL A 209 -9.90 -4.36 -23.94
C VAL A 209 -11.06 -3.37 -24.06
N PHE A 210 -10.94 -2.30 -24.86
CA PHE A 210 -12.02 -1.34 -25.08
C PHE A 210 -13.05 -1.78 -26.11
N LYS A 211 -12.75 -2.82 -26.90
CA LYS A 211 -13.70 -3.37 -27.89
C LYS A 211 -14.81 -4.18 -27.23
N GLU A 212 -14.58 -4.68 -26.02
CA GLU A 212 -15.60 -5.36 -25.24
C GLU A 212 -16.67 -4.37 -24.76
N PRO A 213 -17.96 -4.77 -24.72
CA PRO A 213 -19.02 -3.92 -24.18
C PRO A 213 -18.71 -3.44 -22.76
N GLY A 214 -18.58 -2.12 -22.57
CA GLY A 214 -18.25 -1.53 -21.27
C GLY A 214 -16.78 -1.63 -20.87
N GLY A 215 -15.90 -2.11 -21.76
CA GLY A 215 -14.47 -2.31 -21.49
C GLY A 215 -13.76 -1.05 -20.99
N PHE A 216 -14.05 0.11 -21.60
CA PHE A 216 -13.52 1.40 -21.13
C PHE A 216 -13.92 1.72 -19.68
N PHE A 217 -15.20 1.60 -19.32
CA PHE A 217 -15.67 1.88 -17.97
C PHE A 217 -15.11 0.89 -16.94
N ASN A 218 -14.91 -0.37 -17.33
CA ASN A 218 -14.26 -1.37 -16.49
C ASN A 218 -12.81 -1.00 -16.21
N VAL A 219 -12.04 -0.63 -17.24
CA VAL A 219 -10.65 -0.19 -17.09
C VAL A 219 -10.58 1.09 -16.25
N LEU A 220 -11.45 2.06 -16.51
CA LEU A 220 -11.53 3.30 -15.74
C LEU A 220 -11.81 3.02 -14.26
N LYS A 221 -12.77 2.15 -13.95
CA LYS A 221 -13.10 1.78 -12.57
C LYS A 221 -11.92 1.09 -11.87
N LEU A 222 -11.23 0.18 -12.57
CA LEU A 222 -10.05 -0.51 -12.03
C LEU A 222 -8.90 0.47 -11.76
N ALA A 223 -8.61 1.35 -12.71
CA ALA A 223 -7.54 2.34 -12.62
C ALA A 223 -7.84 3.40 -11.55
N ALA A 224 -9.06 3.93 -11.55
CA ALA A 224 -9.48 4.93 -10.56
C ALA A 224 -9.50 4.35 -9.14
N GLY A 225 -9.93 3.10 -8.98
CA GLY A 225 -9.87 2.40 -7.68
C GLY A 225 -8.49 1.85 -7.32
N GLN A 226 -7.45 2.11 -8.11
CA GLN A 226 -6.06 1.78 -7.76
C GLN A 226 -5.29 2.99 -7.22
N MET A 227 -5.74 4.21 -7.54
CA MET A 227 -5.27 5.41 -6.86
C MET A 227 -5.72 5.41 -5.40
#